data_AF-A0A6L7VPJ3-F1
#
_entry.id   AF-A0A6L7VPJ3-F1
#
_cell.length_a   1.000
_cell.length_b   1.000
_cell.length_c   1.000
_cell.angle_alpha   90.00
_cell.angle_beta   90.00
_cell.angle_gamma   90.00
#
_symmetry.space_group_name_H-M   'P 1'
#
loop_
_entity.id
_entity.type
_entity.pdbx_description
1 polymer ?
#
loop_
_entity_poly.entity_id
_entity_poly.type
_entity_poly.pdbx_seq_one_letter_code
_entity_poly.pdbx_strand_id
1 'polypeptide(L)'
;MKLVNDPLLFIREQARAMFPSGKASGSVLMSNIAFGAAALGAGHVEICNKDNWWFAASETNWLTKGLPDDTQPKELFHSPLKFSTLGPNSYRPELYVGLFAEDIYLDLAGQCIKIQGNVPHPQPHIDTVPPWCVYVLACSVGNSA
;
A
#
# COMPACT_ATOMS: atom_id res chain seq x y z
N MET A 1 -17.13 -27.15 -6.37
CA MET A 1 -16.63 -25.76 -6.30
C MET A 1 -16.58 -25.37 -4.83
N LYS A 2 -15.39 -25.25 -4.23
CA LYS A 2 -15.28 -24.77 -2.84
C LYS A 2 -15.57 -23.27 -2.87
N LEU A 3 -16.65 -22.85 -2.23
CA LEU A 3 -16.84 -21.44 -1.87
C LEU A 3 -15.70 -21.09 -0.91
N VAL A 4 -14.77 -20.24 -1.36
CA VAL A 4 -13.81 -19.64 -0.45
C VAL A 4 -14.61 -18.64 0.38
N ASN A 5 -14.90 -19.00 1.63
CA ASN A 5 -15.69 -18.15 2.54
C ASN A 5 -14.95 -16.87 2.98
N ASP A 6 -13.73 -16.67 2.50
CA ASP A 6 -12.89 -15.51 2.79
C ASP A 6 -12.32 -14.93 1.49
N PRO A 7 -12.81 -13.76 1.03
CA PRO A 7 -12.33 -13.12 -0.19
C PRO A 7 -10.84 -12.75 -0.12
N LEU A 8 -10.28 -12.52 1.07
CA LEU A 8 -8.86 -12.20 1.23
C LEU A 8 -7.98 -13.44 1.03
N LEU A 9 -8.44 -14.62 1.48
CA LEU A 9 -7.76 -15.88 1.19
C LEU A 9 -7.73 -16.15 -0.32
N PHE A 10 -8.84 -15.93 -1.02
CA PHE A 10 -8.88 -16.09 -2.48
C PHE A 10 -7.88 -15.15 -3.18
N ILE A 11 -7.79 -13.88 -2.77
CA ILE A 11 -6.84 -12.93 -3.36
C ILE A 11 -5.39 -13.34 -3.06
N ARG A 12 -5.11 -13.82 -1.85
CA ARG A 12 -3.78 -14.35 -1.49
C ARG A 12 -3.38 -15.55 -2.34
N GLU A 13 -4.30 -16.46 -2.64
CA GLU A 13 -4.01 -17.63 -3.50
C GLU A 13 -3.63 -17.23 -4.94
N GLN A 14 -4.01 -16.02 -5.39
CA GLN A 14 -3.61 -15.46 -6.68
C GLN A 14 -2.25 -14.76 -6.67
N ALA A 15 -1.46 -14.87 -5.58
CA ALA A 15 -0.15 -14.22 -5.45
C ALA A 15 0.79 -14.46 -6.63
N ARG A 16 0.76 -15.65 -7.27
CA ARG A 16 1.60 -15.95 -8.45
C ARG A 16 1.26 -15.12 -9.69
N ALA A 17 0.01 -14.67 -9.82
CA ALA A 17 -0.39 -13.79 -10.91
C ALA A 17 0.16 -12.36 -10.70
N MET A 18 0.38 -11.96 -9.45
CA MET A 18 0.92 -10.66 -9.09
C MET A 18 2.45 -10.65 -9.02
N PHE A 19 3.03 -11.71 -8.46
CA PHE A 19 4.45 -11.89 -8.28
C PHE A 19 4.91 -13.08 -9.12
N PRO A 20 5.61 -12.88 -10.25
CA PRO A 20 6.10 -13.99 -11.08
C PRO A 20 6.99 -14.99 -10.33
N SER A 21 7.69 -14.51 -9.29
CA SER A 21 8.51 -15.34 -8.38
C SER A 21 7.68 -16.12 -7.35
N GLY A 22 6.37 -15.87 -7.25
CA GLY A 22 5.50 -16.34 -6.17
C GLY A 22 5.78 -15.71 -4.81
N LYS A 23 6.75 -14.79 -4.71
CA LYS A 23 7.14 -14.11 -3.48
C LYS A 23 6.78 -12.64 -3.55
N ALA A 24 6.24 -12.11 -2.46
CA ALA A 24 5.93 -10.70 -2.35
C ALA A 24 7.18 -9.84 -2.64
N SER A 25 6.99 -8.78 -3.42
CA SER A 25 8.06 -7.86 -3.77
C SER A 25 7.62 -6.43 -3.45
N GLY A 26 8.39 -5.76 -2.57
CA GLY A 26 8.11 -4.39 -2.19
C GLY A 26 8.15 -3.42 -3.37
N SER A 27 9.04 -3.65 -4.36
CA SER A 27 9.08 -2.83 -5.58
C SER A 27 7.79 -2.95 -6.40
N VAL A 28 7.23 -4.15 -6.51
CA VAL A 28 5.96 -4.40 -7.22
C VAL A 28 4.81 -3.78 -6.45
N LEU A 29 4.77 -3.92 -5.13
CA LEU A 29 3.75 -3.30 -4.28
C LEU A 29 3.79 -1.77 -4.43
N MET A 30 4.95 -1.13 -4.26
CA MET A 30 5.05 0.33 -4.37
C MET A 30 4.80 0.85 -5.79
N SER A 31 5.17 0.09 -6.82
CA SER A 31 4.84 0.46 -8.20
C SER A 31 3.33 0.49 -8.44
N ASN A 32 2.60 -0.48 -7.89
CA ASN A 32 1.13 -0.49 -7.95
C ASN A 32 0.51 0.65 -7.13
N ILE A 33 1.07 0.97 -5.96
CA ILE A 33 0.65 2.15 -5.19
C ILE A 33 0.87 3.43 -6.00
N ALA A 34 2.05 3.62 -6.59
CA ALA A 34 2.34 4.80 -7.38
C ALA A 34 1.43 4.92 -8.60
N PHE A 35 1.15 3.82 -9.29
CA PHE A 35 0.18 3.80 -10.37
C PHE A 35 -1.23 4.18 -9.90
N GLY A 36 -1.68 3.64 -8.76
CA GLY A 36 -2.98 4.00 -8.18
C GLY A 36 -3.06 5.47 -7.73
N ALA A 37 -2.00 5.97 -7.10
CA ALA A 37 -1.90 7.38 -6.70
C ALA A 37 -1.92 8.32 -7.92
N ALA A 38 -1.20 7.98 -8.99
CA ALA A 38 -1.21 8.73 -10.24
C ALA A 38 -2.61 8.71 -10.91
N ALA A 39 -3.30 7.56 -10.92
CA ALA A 39 -4.68 7.46 -11.41
C ALA A 39 -5.66 8.32 -10.59
N LEU A 40 -5.35 8.55 -9.32
CA LEU A 40 -6.09 9.46 -8.44
C LEU A 40 -5.60 10.91 -8.55
N GLY A 41 -4.71 11.23 -9.49
CA GLY A 41 -4.28 12.59 -9.79
C GLY A 41 -3.12 13.10 -8.94
N ALA A 42 -2.33 12.22 -8.33
CA ALA A 42 -0.99 12.60 -7.87
C ALA A 42 -0.12 12.96 -9.08
N GLY A 43 0.46 14.16 -9.09
CA GLY A 43 1.33 14.61 -10.19
C GLY A 43 2.73 14.00 -10.11
N HIS A 44 3.20 13.79 -8.88
CA HIS A 44 4.43 13.07 -8.58
C HIS A 44 4.17 11.97 -7.55
N VAL A 45 4.83 10.83 -7.73
CA VAL A 45 4.93 9.80 -6.70
C VAL A 45 6.37 9.33 -6.62
N GLU A 46 6.96 9.51 -5.45
CA GLU A 46 8.29 9.02 -5.13
C GLU A 46 8.21 7.57 -4.67
N ILE A 47 9.07 6.70 -5.23
CA ILE A 47 9.27 5.35 -4.73
C ILE A 47 10.71 5.24 -4.23
N CYS A 48 10.87 4.87 -2.96
CA CYS A 48 12.18 4.67 -2.36
C CYS A 48 12.28 3.30 -1.68
N ASN A 49 13.50 2.81 -1.51
CA ASN A 49 13.82 1.69 -0.63
C ASN A 49 15.01 2.07 0.26
N LYS A 50 14.91 1.75 1.55
CA LYS A 50 16.00 1.91 2.51
C LYS A 50 15.83 0.91 3.66
N ASP A 51 16.89 0.20 4.01
CA ASP A 51 16.93 -0.71 5.17
C ASP A 51 15.74 -1.69 5.23
N ASN A 52 15.41 -2.31 4.08
CA ASN A 52 14.26 -3.22 3.89
C ASN A 52 12.86 -2.58 4.00
N TRP A 53 12.77 -1.27 4.12
CA TRP A 53 11.53 -0.52 4.01
C TRP A 53 11.34 0.03 2.62
N TRP A 54 10.14 -0.15 2.09
CA TRP A 54 9.69 0.42 0.84
C TRP A 54 8.72 1.56 1.11
N PHE A 55 8.82 2.61 0.30
CA PHE A 55 8.02 3.82 0.43
C PHE A 55 7.38 4.18 -0.90
N ALA A 56 6.13 4.60 -0.85
CA ALA A 56 5.49 5.38 -1.90
C ALA A 56 5.02 6.69 -1.27
N ALA A 57 5.40 7.83 -1.84
CA ALA A 57 5.12 9.13 -1.25
C ALA A 57 4.74 10.19 -2.29
N SER A 58 3.87 11.13 -1.90
CA SER A 58 3.39 12.20 -2.77
C SER A 58 3.06 13.45 -1.96
N GLU A 59 3.08 14.59 -2.63
CA GLU A 59 2.52 15.87 -2.20
C GLU A 59 0.98 15.85 -2.11
N THR A 60 0.33 14.93 -2.83
CA THR A 60 -1.13 14.83 -2.90
C THR A 60 -1.64 13.67 -2.05
N ASN A 61 -2.70 13.88 -1.27
CA ASN A 61 -3.33 12.79 -0.51
C ASN A 61 -4.17 11.88 -1.43
N TRP A 62 -3.57 10.80 -1.94
CA TRP A 62 -4.30 9.78 -2.70
C TRP A 62 -5.00 8.74 -1.81
N LEU A 63 -4.58 8.62 -0.53
CA LEU A 63 -5.04 7.58 0.38
C LEU A 63 -6.51 7.75 0.75
N THR A 64 -6.99 9.00 0.82
CA THR A 64 -8.41 9.31 1.14
C THR A 64 -9.26 9.59 -0.11
N LYS A 65 -8.64 9.73 -1.29
CA LYS A 65 -9.34 10.20 -2.47
C LYS A 65 -10.27 9.14 -3.06
N GLY A 66 -11.52 9.53 -3.31
CA GLY A 66 -12.56 8.68 -3.87
C GLY A 66 -13.17 7.68 -2.89
N LEU A 67 -12.94 7.85 -1.59
CA LEU A 67 -13.51 7.04 -0.51
C LEU A 67 -14.62 7.80 0.22
N PRO A 68 -15.58 7.10 0.85
CA PRO A 68 -16.51 7.68 1.81
C PRO A 68 -15.78 8.39 2.98
N ASP A 69 -16.34 9.49 3.48
CA ASP A 69 -15.74 10.34 4.53
C ASP A 69 -15.46 9.59 5.85
N ASP A 70 -16.19 8.51 6.13
CA ASP A 70 -16.07 7.68 7.32
C ASP A 70 -15.06 6.52 7.18
N THR A 71 -14.46 6.35 6.00
CA THR A 71 -13.51 5.26 5.73
C THR A 71 -12.24 5.46 6.57
N GLN A 72 -11.96 4.54 7.47
CA GLN A 72 -10.73 4.60 8.25
C GLN A 72 -9.52 4.22 7.39
N PRO A 73 -8.34 4.85 7.58
CA PRO A 73 -7.14 4.50 6.82
C PRO A 73 -6.76 3.01 6.86
N LYS A 74 -7.10 2.31 7.95
CA LYS A 74 -6.87 0.87 8.08
C LYS A 74 -7.72 0.01 7.14
N GLU A 75 -8.88 0.50 6.70
CA GLU A 75 -9.77 -0.25 5.82
C GLU A 75 -9.18 -0.47 4.43
N LEU A 76 -8.36 0.48 3.94
CA LEU A 76 -7.61 0.37 2.69
C LEU A 76 -6.79 -0.93 2.58
N PHE A 77 -6.31 -1.44 3.71
CA PHE A 77 -5.41 -2.58 3.78
C PHE A 77 -6.11 -3.90 4.08
N HIS A 78 -7.33 -3.84 4.62
CA HIS A 78 -8.04 -5.02 5.11
C HIS A 78 -9.37 -5.28 4.40
N SER A 79 -9.83 -4.36 3.56
CA SER A 79 -11.11 -4.46 2.86
C SER A 79 -10.93 -4.30 1.34
N PRO A 80 -11.65 -5.09 0.52
CA PRO A 80 -11.60 -4.99 -0.94
C PRO A 80 -12.38 -3.78 -1.44
N LEU A 81 -11.85 -2.58 -1.18
CA LEU A 81 -12.43 -1.32 -1.63
C LEU A 81 -12.29 -1.22 -3.16
N LYS A 82 -13.41 -0.94 -3.82
CA LYS A 82 -13.45 -0.81 -5.28
C LYS A 82 -12.60 0.37 -5.74
N PHE A 83 -11.95 0.20 -6.89
CA PHE A 83 -11.17 1.24 -7.54
C PHE A 83 -11.59 1.43 -9.00
N SER A 84 -12.77 2.02 -9.17
CA SER A 84 -13.43 2.21 -10.47
C SER A 84 -12.58 2.99 -11.47
N THR A 85 -11.68 3.86 -11.00
CA THR A 85 -10.75 4.62 -11.85
C THR A 85 -9.85 3.74 -12.71
N LEU A 86 -9.47 2.55 -12.23
CA LEU A 86 -8.64 1.59 -12.99
C LEU A 86 -9.47 0.49 -13.68
N GLY A 87 -10.78 0.42 -13.43
CA GLY A 87 -11.67 -0.55 -14.06
C GLY A 87 -12.80 -1.04 -13.15
N PRO A 88 -13.83 -1.67 -13.73
CA PRO A 88 -15.05 -2.06 -13.03
C PRO A 88 -14.85 -3.16 -11.98
N ASN A 89 -13.80 -3.98 -12.13
CA ASN A 89 -13.47 -5.11 -11.23
C ASN A 89 -12.15 -4.89 -10.48
N SER A 90 -11.65 -3.65 -10.45
CA SER A 90 -10.38 -3.31 -9.82
C SER A 90 -10.58 -2.95 -8.34
N TYR A 91 -9.57 -3.27 -7.52
CA TYR A 91 -9.52 -2.90 -6.10
C TYR A 91 -8.42 -1.87 -5.85
N ARG A 92 -8.51 -1.18 -4.70
CA ARG A 92 -7.46 -0.30 -4.21
C ARG A 92 -6.14 -1.08 -4.03
N PRO A 93 -5.00 -0.59 -4.58
CA PRO A 93 -3.74 -1.32 -4.51
C PRO A 93 -3.20 -1.49 -3.08
N GLU A 94 -3.64 -0.66 -2.14
CA GLU A 94 -3.34 -0.76 -0.71
C GLU A 94 -3.76 -2.11 -0.11
N LEU A 95 -4.80 -2.75 -0.66
CA LEU A 95 -5.23 -4.08 -0.24
C LEU A 95 -4.09 -5.09 -0.36
N TYR A 96 -3.34 -5.05 -1.46
CA TYR A 96 -2.24 -5.98 -1.68
C TYR A 96 -1.07 -5.71 -0.73
N VAL A 97 -0.84 -4.46 -0.34
CA VAL A 97 0.12 -4.15 0.71
C VAL A 97 -0.32 -4.80 2.02
N GLY A 98 -1.59 -4.66 2.41
CA GLY A 98 -2.13 -5.31 3.61
C GLY A 98 -2.04 -6.84 3.59
N LEU A 99 -2.18 -7.45 2.41
CA LEU A 99 -2.11 -8.90 2.27
C LEU A 99 -0.70 -9.48 2.36
N PHE A 100 0.31 -8.74 1.90
CA PHE A 100 1.65 -9.27 1.61
C PHE A 100 2.81 -8.60 2.36
N ALA A 101 2.60 -7.41 2.94
CA ALA A 101 3.60 -6.77 3.79
C ALA A 101 3.57 -7.34 5.22
N GLU A 102 4.71 -7.31 5.90
CA GLU A 102 4.81 -7.67 7.32
C GLU A 102 4.45 -6.47 8.20
N ASP A 103 5.13 -5.34 7.97
CA ASP A 103 4.90 -4.09 8.68
C ASP A 103 4.38 -3.01 7.74
N ILE A 104 3.44 -2.20 8.24
CA ILE A 104 2.81 -1.14 7.45
C ILE A 104 2.54 0.07 8.35
N TYR A 105 2.94 1.24 7.88
CA TYR A 105 2.50 2.51 8.44
C TYR A 105 2.24 3.55 7.36
N LEU A 106 1.44 4.54 7.72
CA LEU A 106 1.21 5.73 6.93
C LEU A 106 1.81 6.93 7.65
N ASP A 107 2.30 7.91 6.89
CA ASP A 107 2.47 9.27 7.37
C ASP A 107 1.51 10.18 6.60
N LEU A 108 0.57 10.81 7.30
CA LEU A 108 -0.39 11.73 6.73
C LEU A 108 -0.04 13.16 7.15
N ALA A 109 0.93 13.76 6.47
CA ALA A 109 1.42 15.12 6.71
C ALA A 109 1.87 15.36 8.17
N GLY A 110 2.70 14.46 8.69
CA GLY A 110 3.26 14.47 10.04
C GLY A 110 2.49 13.61 11.04
N GLN A 111 1.34 13.05 10.64
CA GLN A 111 0.59 12.11 11.47
C GLN A 111 0.93 10.67 11.07
N CYS A 112 1.82 10.05 11.84
CA CYS A 112 2.16 8.65 11.67
C CYS A 112 1.04 7.73 12.20
N ILE A 113 0.48 6.89 11.33
CA ILE A 113 -0.57 5.92 11.65
C ILE A 113 -0.03 4.51 11.43
N LYS A 114 0.05 3.74 12.51
CA LYS A 114 0.38 2.31 12.43
C LYS A 114 -0.81 1.51 11.89
N ILE A 115 -0.56 0.72 10.84
CA ILE A 115 -1.54 -0.17 10.23
C ILE A 115 -1.30 -1.62 10.69
N GLN A 116 -0.08 -2.14 10.53
CA GLN A 116 0.28 -3.53 10.84
C GLN A 116 1.74 -3.62 11.32
N GLY A 117 2.05 -4.67 12.10
CA GLY A 117 3.44 -5.06 12.41
C GLY A 117 4.13 -4.18 13.45
N ASN A 118 5.43 -3.99 13.34
CA ASN A 118 6.24 -3.10 14.17
C ASN A 118 6.72 -1.89 13.36
N VAL A 119 6.51 -0.69 13.89
CA VAL A 119 6.88 0.56 13.23
C VAL A 119 8.08 1.16 13.96
N PRO A 120 9.26 1.24 13.33
CA PRO A 120 10.45 1.80 13.95
C PRO A 120 10.32 3.31 14.21
N HIS A 121 11.03 3.77 15.23
CA HIS A 121 11.14 5.19 15.59
C HIS A 121 12.63 5.59 15.74
N PRO A 122 13.11 6.65 15.07
CA PRO A 122 12.38 7.52 14.14
C PRO A 122 11.90 6.77 12.90
N GLN A 123 10.87 7.29 12.24
CA GLN A 123 10.30 6.66 11.05
C GLN A 123 11.31 6.68 9.88
N PRO A 124 11.52 5.54 9.19
CA PRO A 124 12.53 5.41 8.13
C PRO A 124 12.40 6.38 6.95
N HIS A 125 11.22 6.97 6.73
CA HIS A 125 10.99 7.88 5.60
C HIS A 125 11.60 9.28 5.81
N ILE A 126 11.86 9.70 7.05
CA ILE A 126 12.22 11.10 7.42
C ILE A 126 13.46 11.63 6.66
N ASP A 127 14.45 10.77 6.40
CA ASP A 127 15.68 11.13 5.66
C ASP A 127 15.81 10.40 4.31
N THR A 128 14.70 9.86 3.81
CA THR A 128 14.69 8.99 2.63
C THR A 128 13.78 9.55 1.55
N VAL A 129 12.60 9.98 1.94
CA VAL A 129 11.60 10.56 1.06
C VAL A 129 11.84 12.08 0.98
N PRO A 130 11.70 12.72 -0.20
CA PRO A 130 11.80 14.17 -0.30
C PRO A 130 10.82 14.88 0.65
N PRO A 131 11.23 15.97 1.32
CA PRO A 131 10.45 16.59 2.39
C PRO A 131 9.12 17.20 1.94
N TRP A 132 8.92 17.39 0.63
CA TRP A 132 7.67 17.87 0.05
C TRP A 132 6.66 16.76 -0.26
N CYS A 133 7.07 15.49 -0.20
CA CYS A 133 6.19 14.32 -0.28
C CYS A 133 5.66 13.97 1.12
N VAL A 134 4.64 14.69 1.56
CA VAL A 134 4.13 14.63 2.95
C VAL A 134 3.11 13.51 3.20
N TYR A 135 2.60 12.86 2.15
CA TYR A 135 1.76 11.67 2.28
C TYR A 135 2.59 10.45 1.93
N VAL A 136 2.83 9.58 2.91
CA VAL A 136 3.72 8.43 2.79
C VAL A 136 2.95 7.16 3.12
N LEU A 137 3.06 6.16 2.26
CA LEU A 137 2.77 4.76 2.57
C LEU A 137 4.10 4.03 2.66
N ALA A 138 4.35 3.38 3.79
CA ALA A 138 5.56 2.62 4.05
C ALA A 138 5.24 1.17 4.39
N CYS A 139 6.01 0.23 3.86
CA CYS A 139 5.91 -1.17 4.23
C CYS A 139 7.24 -1.91 4.21
N SER A 140 7.36 -2.92 5.07
CA SER A 140 8.36 -3.98 4.96
C SER A 140 7.73 -5.22 4.33
N VAL A 141 8.51 -5.95 3.53
CA VAL A 141 8.07 -7.25 3.01
C VAL A 141 8.94 -8.31 3.64
N GLY A 142 8.31 -9.34 4.19
CA GLY A 142 9.00 -10.47 4.80
C GLY A 142 9.92 -11.17 3.84
N ASN A 143 11.12 -11.51 4.31
CA ASN A 143 12.03 -12.40 3.60
C ASN A 143 11.60 -13.88 3.70
N SER A 144 10.34 -14.18 4.06
CA SER A 144 9.89 -15.55 4.31
C SER A 144 10.19 -16.42 3.09
N ALA A 145 11.18 -17.30 3.30
CA ALA A 145 11.78 -18.18 2.31
C ALA A 145 10.83 -19.31 1.94
#